data_AF-A0A9Q0T0X7-F1
#
_entry.id   AF-A0A9Q0T0X7-F1
#
_cell.length_a   1.000
_cell.length_b   1.000
_cell.length_c   1.000
_cell.angle_alpha   90.00
_cell.angle_beta   90.00
_cell.angle_gamma   90.00
#
_symmetry.space_group_name_H-M   'P 1'
#
loop_
_entity.id
_entity.type
_entity.pdbx_description
1 polymer ?
#
loop_
_entity_poly.entity_id
_entity_poly.type
_entity_poly.pdbx_seq_one_letter_code
_entity_poly.pdbx_strand_id
1 'polypeptide(L)'
;MDKHIELSYCSFEAFQILAKNYLKLESHHLFARIQELLGETKMTPAEVAEHLMPKTISGDAMVCLESLIGGLEKAKEDAILKAEEEVKESARLKAEEEAKEKEKEKEKEKAKAEEEEKAKEKDSSKAEENAKNQVKENGFCDNGNAELISKEKK
;
A
#
# COMPACT_ATOMS: atom_id res chain seq x y z
N MET A 1 9.45 5.50 -20.60
CA MET A 1 8.28 5.75 -19.73
C MET A 1 7.10 5.14 -20.44
N ASP A 2 6.65 3.98 -19.98
CA ASP A 2 5.48 3.33 -20.56
C ASP A 2 4.23 3.98 -19.98
N LYS A 3 3.37 4.47 -20.87
CA LYS A 3 2.05 4.97 -20.50
C LYS A 3 1.10 3.78 -20.58
N HIS A 4 0.65 3.29 -19.43
CA HIS A 4 -0.43 2.31 -19.37
C HIS A 4 -1.74 3.04 -19.72
N ILE A 5 -2.33 2.71 -20.86
CA ILE A 5 -3.66 3.19 -21.27
C ILE A 5 -4.64 2.07 -20.96
N GLU A 6 -5.56 2.33 -20.04
CA GLU A 6 -6.66 1.43 -19.74
C GLU A 6 -7.76 1.62 -20.78
N LEU A 7 -8.10 0.55 -21.50
CA LEU A 7 -9.20 0.56 -22.47
C LEU A 7 -10.53 0.38 -21.74
N SER A 8 -11.53 1.20 -22.09
CA SER A 8 -12.86 1.11 -21.52
C SER A 8 -13.55 -0.22 -21.84
N TYR A 9 -14.38 -0.69 -20.90
CA TYR A 9 -15.23 -1.86 -21.10
C TYR A 9 -16.41 -1.58 -22.04
N CYS A 10 -16.99 -2.65 -22.58
CA CYS A 10 -18.11 -2.60 -23.51
C CYS A 10 -19.40 -2.21 -22.78
N SER A 11 -19.98 -1.07 -23.15
CA SER A 11 -21.33 -0.68 -22.71
C SER A 11 -22.41 -1.32 -23.58
N PHE A 12 -23.65 -1.33 -23.09
CA PHE A 12 -24.78 -1.81 -23.88
C PHE A 12 -24.96 -1.04 -25.20
N GLU A 13 -24.75 0.27 -25.19
CA GLU A 13 -24.79 1.12 -26.38
C GLU A 13 -23.73 0.71 -27.41
N ALA A 14 -22.50 0.41 -26.95
CA ALA A 14 -21.44 -0.10 -27.80
C ALA A 14 -21.83 -1.47 -28.40
N PHE A 15 -22.40 -2.36 -27.59
CA PHE A 15 -22.94 -3.63 -28.07
C PHE A 15 -24.02 -3.44 -29.15
N GLN A 16 -24.97 -2.52 -28.98
CA GLN A 16 -26.02 -2.27 -29.98
C GLN A 16 -25.43 -1.84 -31.32
N ILE A 17 -24.40 -0.99 -31.30
CA ILE A 17 -23.68 -0.58 -32.51
C ILE A 17 -23.01 -1.80 -33.17
N LEU A 18 -22.34 -2.66 -32.39
CA LEU A 18 -21.71 -3.87 -32.90
C LEU A 18 -22.74 -4.84 -33.49
N ALA A 19 -23.86 -5.08 -32.80
CA ALA A 19 -24.93 -5.95 -33.28
C ALA A 19 -25.55 -5.45 -34.59
N LYS A 20 -25.76 -4.14 -34.71
CA LYS A 20 -26.20 -3.52 -35.97
C LYS A 20 -25.13 -3.62 -37.07
N ASN A 21 -23.85 -3.53 -36.73
CA ASN A 21 -22.77 -3.58 -37.72
C ASN A 21 -22.55 -5.00 -38.26
N TYR A 22 -22.46 -6.00 -37.40
CA TYR A 22 -22.15 -7.38 -37.77
C TYR A 22 -23.38 -8.19 -38.16
N LEU A 23 -24.46 -8.10 -37.39
CA LEU A 23 -25.65 -8.95 -37.54
C LEU A 23 -26.83 -8.24 -38.23
N LYS A 24 -26.70 -6.92 -38.47
CA LYS A 24 -27.78 -6.08 -39.01
C LYS A 24 -29.06 -6.12 -38.17
N LEU A 25 -28.90 -6.31 -36.85
CA LEU A 25 -29.99 -6.33 -35.89
C LEU A 25 -30.02 -5.05 -35.05
N GLU A 26 -31.21 -4.45 -34.92
CA GLU A 26 -31.45 -3.31 -34.02
C GLU A 26 -32.09 -3.75 -32.70
N SER A 27 -32.82 -4.86 -32.71
CA SER A 27 -33.50 -5.41 -31.54
C SER A 27 -33.59 -6.92 -31.60
N HIS A 28 -33.43 -7.58 -30.46
CA HIS A 28 -33.63 -9.01 -30.30
C HIS A 28 -34.08 -9.32 -28.87
N HIS A 29 -34.84 -10.40 -28.66
CA HIS A 29 -35.31 -10.78 -27.33
C HIS A 29 -34.14 -11.07 -26.34
N LEU A 30 -33.00 -11.50 -26.86
CA LEU A 30 -31.78 -11.75 -26.08
C LEU A 30 -31.03 -10.47 -25.65
N PHE A 31 -31.33 -9.30 -26.24
CA PHE A 31 -30.61 -8.06 -25.90
C PHE A 31 -30.81 -7.66 -24.44
N ALA A 32 -32.01 -7.89 -23.88
CA ALA A 32 -32.27 -7.62 -22.48
C ALA A 32 -31.34 -8.43 -21.57
N ARG A 33 -31.17 -9.72 -21.86
CA ARG A 33 -30.26 -10.59 -21.12
C ARG A 33 -28.80 -10.16 -21.25
N ILE A 34 -28.38 -9.78 -22.46
CA ILE A 34 -27.02 -9.29 -22.71
C ILE A 34 -26.77 -7.97 -21.98
N GLN A 35 -27.76 -7.09 -21.90
CA GLN A 35 -27.66 -5.81 -21.18
C GLN A 35 -27.41 -6.04 -19.68
N GLU A 36 -28.17 -6.94 -19.06
CA GLU A 36 -27.99 -7.31 -17.65
C GLU A 36 -26.57 -7.85 -17.41
N LEU A 37 -26.14 -8.80 -18.24
CA LEU A 37 -24.82 -9.43 -18.11
C LEU A 37 -23.67 -8.45 -18.36
N LEU A 38 -23.77 -7.56 -19.35
CA LEU A 38 -22.75 -6.51 -19.59
C LEU A 38 -22.67 -5.50 -18.43
N GLY A 39 -23.75 -5.32 -17.66
CA GLY A 39 -23.73 -4.48 -16.45
C GLY A 39 -22.96 -5.09 -15.28
N GLU A 40 -22.87 -6.42 -15.26
CA GLU A 40 -22.21 -7.18 -14.18
C GLU A 40 -20.78 -7.62 -14.55
N THR A 41 -20.45 -7.62 -15.84
CA THR A 41 -19.22 -8.19 -16.37
C THR A 41 -18.33 -7.14 -17.04
N LYS A 42 -17.02 -7.24 -16.80
CA LYS A 42 -15.99 -6.36 -17.40
C LYS A 42 -15.42 -6.97 -18.68
N MET A 43 -16.17 -6.90 -19.78
CA MET A 43 -15.74 -7.40 -21.10
C MET A 43 -15.35 -6.25 -22.02
N THR A 44 -14.30 -6.40 -22.83
CA THR A 44 -13.85 -5.35 -23.77
C THR A 44 -14.70 -5.36 -25.05
N PRO A 45 -14.80 -4.21 -25.77
CA PRO A 45 -15.52 -4.17 -27.03
C PRO A 45 -14.98 -5.16 -28.09
N ALA A 46 -13.67 -5.45 -28.05
CA ALA A 46 -13.04 -6.41 -28.96
C ALA A 46 -13.49 -7.84 -28.66
N GLU A 47 -13.50 -8.25 -27.39
CA GLU A 47 -14.01 -9.56 -26.97
C GLU A 47 -15.49 -9.71 -27.31
N VAL A 48 -16.31 -8.68 -27.10
CA VAL A 48 -17.73 -8.72 -27.48
C VAL A 48 -17.89 -8.86 -29.00
N ALA A 49 -17.11 -8.11 -29.79
CA ALA A 49 -17.13 -8.20 -31.25
C ALA A 49 -16.74 -9.60 -31.76
N GLU A 50 -15.79 -10.28 -31.10
CA GLU A 50 -15.38 -11.64 -31.44
C GLU A 50 -16.56 -12.63 -31.44
N HIS A 51 -17.42 -12.53 -30.42
CA HIS A 51 -18.61 -13.39 -30.31
C HIS A 51 -19.70 -13.03 -31.31
N LEU A 52 -19.79 -11.75 -31.71
CA LEU A 52 -20.78 -11.25 -32.66
C LEU A 52 -20.38 -11.45 -34.13
N MET A 53 -19.11 -11.76 -34.41
CA MET A 53 -18.65 -12.00 -35.77
C MET A 53 -19.14 -13.36 -36.28
N PRO A 54 -19.94 -13.39 -37.37
CA PRO A 54 -20.41 -14.64 -37.94
C PRO A 54 -19.23 -15.51 -38.41
N LYS A 55 -19.20 -16.78 -37.98
CA LYS A 55 -18.14 -17.72 -38.39
C LYS A 55 -18.30 -18.25 -39.81
N THR A 56 -19.45 -18.03 -40.43
CA THR A 56 -19.78 -18.49 -41.79
C THR A 56 -20.55 -17.42 -42.57
N ILE A 57 -20.58 -17.55 -43.91
CA ILE A 57 -21.23 -16.59 -44.82
C ILE A 57 -22.75 -16.47 -44.56
N SER A 58 -23.39 -17.55 -44.11
CA SER A 58 -24.81 -17.56 -43.74
C SER A 58 -25.03 -17.53 -42.22
N GLY A 59 -24.09 -16.93 -41.47
CA GLY A 59 -24.06 -17.08 -40.04
C GLY A 59 -25.34 -16.59 -39.35
N ASP A 60 -25.84 -17.42 -38.44
CA ASP A 60 -27.06 -17.16 -37.71
C ASP A 60 -26.80 -16.16 -36.59
N ALA A 61 -27.57 -15.08 -36.60
CA ALA A 61 -27.48 -14.05 -35.57
C ALA A 61 -27.84 -14.60 -34.19
N MET A 62 -28.74 -15.59 -34.09
CA MET A 62 -29.03 -16.24 -32.83
C MET A 62 -27.80 -16.93 -32.25
N VAL A 63 -27.08 -17.71 -33.05
CA VAL A 63 -25.87 -18.43 -32.61
C VAL A 63 -24.79 -17.45 -32.13
N CYS A 64 -24.65 -16.30 -32.78
CA CYS A 64 -23.70 -15.27 -32.36
C CYS A 64 -24.09 -14.65 -31.00
N LEU A 65 -25.38 -14.37 -30.81
CA LEU A 65 -25.90 -13.81 -29.55
C LEU A 65 -25.83 -14.83 -28.39
N GLU A 66 -26.14 -16.09 -28.65
CA GLU A 66 -25.98 -17.17 -27.66
C GLU A 66 -24.51 -17.37 -27.28
N SER A 67 -23.60 -17.31 -28.28
CA SER A 67 -22.16 -17.38 -28.02
C SER A 67 -21.71 -16.24 -27.11
N LEU A 68 -22.21 -15.01 -27.33
CA LEU A 68 -21.89 -13.86 -26.47
C LEU A 68 -22.40 -14.06 -25.04
N ILE A 69 -23.63 -14.57 -24.87
CA ILE A 69 -24.19 -14.85 -23.54
C ILE A 69 -23.30 -15.84 -22.78
N GLY A 70 -22.88 -16.95 -23.41
CA GLY A 70 -21.98 -17.91 -22.78
C GLY A 70 -20.62 -17.30 -22.41
N GLY A 71 -20.08 -16.41 -23.25
CA GLY A 71 -18.86 -15.67 -22.95
C GLY A 71 -19.00 -14.73 -21.74
N LEU A 72 -20.13 -14.02 -21.65
CA LEU A 72 -20.42 -13.11 -20.54
C LEU A 72 -20.65 -13.84 -19.22
N GLU A 73 -21.33 -14.99 -19.23
CA GLU A 73 -21.55 -15.81 -18.04
C GLU A 73 -20.22 -16.36 -17.50
N LYS A 74 -19.35 -16.83 -18.40
CA LYS A 74 -18.00 -17.27 -18.02
C LYS A 74 -17.16 -16.13 -17.44
N ALA A 75 -17.17 -14.97 -18.09
CA ALA A 75 -16.41 -13.81 -17.61
C ALA A 75 -16.91 -13.30 -16.25
N LYS A 76 -18.22 -13.46 -15.96
CA LYS A 76 -18.78 -13.19 -14.63
C LYS A 76 -18.24 -14.14 -13.57
N GLU A 77 -18.21 -15.44 -13.86
CA GLU A 77 -17.65 -16.46 -12.95
C GLU A 77 -16.17 -16.21 -12.68
N ASP A 78 -15.38 -15.95 -13.73
CA ASP A 78 -13.95 -15.64 -13.63
C ASP A 78 -13.70 -14.37 -12.80
N ALA A 79 -14.56 -13.36 -12.89
CA ALA A 79 -14.45 -12.14 -12.10
C ALA A 79 -14.68 -12.37 -10.60
N ILE A 80 -15.63 -13.24 -10.24
CA ILE A 80 -15.89 -13.62 -8.85
C ILE A 80 -14.68 -14.34 -8.27
N LEU A 81 -14.14 -15.32 -9.01
CA LEU A 81 -12.97 -16.08 -8.58
C LEU A 81 -11.74 -15.18 -8.37
N LYS A 82 -11.48 -14.25 -9.30
CA LYS A 82 -10.38 -13.28 -9.18
C LYS A 82 -10.55 -12.35 -7.99
N ALA A 83 -11.77 -11.87 -7.73
CA ALA A 83 -12.03 -11.02 -6.59
C ALA A 83 -11.77 -11.75 -5.25
N GLU A 84 -12.13 -13.03 -5.14
CA GLU A 84 -11.82 -13.83 -3.95
C GLU A 84 -10.32 -14.05 -3.75
N GLU A 85 -9.57 -14.29 -4.83
CA GLU A 85 -8.11 -14.43 -4.76
C GLU A 85 -7.44 -13.10 -4.40
N GLU A 86 -7.84 -11.97 -5.00
CA GLU A 86 -7.30 -10.64 -4.68
C GLU A 86 -7.55 -10.26 -3.21
N VAL A 87 -8.71 -10.63 -2.65
CA VAL A 87 -9.00 -10.42 -1.22
C VAL A 87 -8.10 -11.27 -0.33
N LYS A 88 -7.85 -12.54 -0.69
CA LYS A 88 -6.93 -13.41 0.06
C LYS A 88 -5.48 -12.93 -0.03
N GLU A 89 -5.02 -12.54 -1.22
CA GLU A 89 -3.66 -12.05 -1.46
C GLU A 89 -3.42 -10.75 -0.67
N SER A 90 -4.35 -9.79 -0.76
CA SER A 90 -4.25 -8.52 -0.02
C SER A 90 -4.31 -8.69 1.50
N ALA A 91 -5.07 -9.67 2.02
CA ALA A 91 -5.06 -10.00 3.44
C ALA A 91 -3.71 -10.61 3.88
N ARG A 92 -3.09 -11.45 3.04
CA ARG A 92 -1.79 -12.07 3.34
C ARG A 92 -0.66 -11.05 3.34
N LEU A 93 -0.67 -10.11 2.38
CA LEU A 93 0.30 -9.01 2.31
C LEU A 93 0.21 -8.09 3.54
N LYS A 94 -1.01 -7.75 3.98
CA LYS A 94 -1.22 -6.94 5.20
C LYS A 94 -0.73 -7.64 6.47
N ALA A 95 -0.95 -8.95 6.59
CA ALA A 95 -0.47 -9.72 7.74
C ALA A 95 1.07 -9.81 7.79
N GLU A 96 1.71 -9.94 6.63
CA GLU A 96 3.18 -9.97 6.55
C GLU A 96 3.80 -8.59 6.82
N GLU A 97 3.16 -7.51 6.39
CA GLU A 97 3.62 -6.14 6.66
C GLU A 97 3.51 -5.79 8.15
N GLU A 98 2.38 -6.12 8.81
CA GLU A 98 2.22 -5.94 10.26
C GLU A 98 3.24 -6.74 11.09
N ALA A 99 3.60 -7.95 10.64
CA ALA A 99 4.59 -8.77 11.33
C ALA A 99 5.99 -8.14 11.25
N LYS A 100 6.36 -7.60 10.07
CA LYS A 100 7.64 -6.91 9.85
C LYS A 100 7.74 -5.59 10.62
N GLU A 101 6.64 -4.85 10.80
CA GLU A 101 6.64 -3.65 11.66
C GLU A 101 6.81 -4.01 13.14
N LYS A 102 6.12 -5.03 13.64
CA LYS A 102 6.22 -5.48 15.03
C LYS A 102 7.61 -6.01 15.40
N GLU A 103 8.34 -6.63 14.46
CA GLU A 103 9.73 -7.02 14.68
C GLU A 103 10.69 -5.82 14.72
N LYS A 104 10.51 -4.83 13.83
CA LYS A 104 11.33 -3.61 13.81
C LYS A 104 11.13 -2.74 15.07
N GLU A 105 9.93 -2.73 15.65
CA GLU A 105 9.67 -2.06 16.93
C GLU A 105 10.36 -2.76 18.11
N LYS A 106 10.28 -4.09 18.18
CA LYS A 106 10.96 -4.88 19.23
C LYS A 106 12.49 -4.78 19.18
N GLU A 107 13.06 -4.64 18.00
CA GLU A 107 14.51 -4.47 17.82
C GLU A 107 14.98 -3.07 18.25
N LYS A 108 14.17 -2.03 17.99
CA LYS A 108 14.43 -0.66 18.51
C LYS A 108 14.29 -0.56 20.03
N GLU A 109 13.38 -1.31 20.64
CA GLU A 109 13.18 -1.30 22.09
C GLU A 109 14.30 -2.03 22.84
N LYS A 110 14.82 -3.14 22.29
CA LYS A 110 16.02 -3.82 22.81
C LYS A 110 17.29 -2.96 22.73
N ALA A 111 17.49 -2.21 21.64
CA ALA A 111 18.65 -1.34 21.48
C ALA A 111 18.66 -0.17 22.50
N LYS A 112 17.48 0.29 22.96
CA LYS A 112 17.37 1.32 23.99
C LYS A 112 17.67 0.80 25.41
N ALA A 113 17.35 -0.46 25.70
CA ALA A 113 17.60 -1.06 27.01
C ALA A 113 19.10 -1.36 27.26
N GLU A 114 19.86 -1.70 26.22
CA GLU A 114 21.32 -1.94 26.33
C GLU A 114 22.14 -0.64 26.53
N GLU A 115 21.61 0.53 26.16
CA GLU A 115 22.28 1.82 26.37
C GLU A 115 22.15 2.34 27.81
N GLU A 116 21.06 2.00 28.52
CA GLU A 116 20.88 2.34 29.95
C GLU A 116 21.72 1.47 30.91
N GLU A 117 22.05 0.22 30.55
CA GLU A 117 22.88 -0.65 31.39
C GLU A 117 24.36 -0.22 31.42
N LYS A 118 24.87 0.36 30.31
CA LYS A 118 26.23 0.93 30.23
C LYS A 118 26.44 2.21 31.04
N ALA A 119 25.38 2.84 31.55
CA ALA A 119 25.47 4.03 32.39
C ALA A 119 25.68 3.72 33.89
N LYS A 120 25.47 2.48 34.34
CA LYS A 120 25.59 2.11 35.77
C LYS A 120 26.95 1.53 36.20
N GLU A 121 27.84 1.19 35.27
CA GLU A 121 29.19 0.63 35.59
C GLU A 121 30.31 1.71 35.68
N LYS A 122 29.96 2.98 35.93
CA LYS A 122 30.93 4.05 36.19
C LYS A 122 30.88 4.65 37.60
N ASP A 123 30.13 4.05 38.53
CA ASP A 123 29.99 4.57 39.90
C ASP A 123 30.62 3.68 41.01
N SER A 124 31.32 2.59 40.66
CA SER A 124 31.86 1.65 41.65
C SER A 124 33.38 1.46 41.62
N SER A 125 34.16 2.49 41.30
CA SER A 125 35.62 2.47 41.47
C SER A 125 36.23 3.80 41.89
N LYS A 126 35.66 4.46 42.91
CA LYS A 126 36.45 5.38 43.76
C LYS A 126 35.93 5.55 45.18
N ALA A 127 35.51 4.46 45.81
CA ALA A 127 35.57 4.28 47.25
C ALA A 127 36.30 2.94 47.41
N GLU A 128 37.61 2.89 47.63
CA GLU A 128 38.15 2.88 48.97
C GLU A 128 39.69 2.78 48.87
N GLU A 129 40.40 3.92 48.82
CA GLU A 129 41.75 4.05 49.38
C GLU A 129 42.04 5.54 49.60
N ASN A 130 41.47 6.11 50.67
CA ASN A 130 42.11 7.25 51.32
C ASN A 130 41.71 7.32 52.80
N ALA A 131 42.17 6.34 53.56
CA ALA A 131 42.38 6.48 54.99
C ALA A 131 43.88 6.64 55.22
N LYS A 132 44.41 7.86 55.02
CA LYS A 132 45.49 8.43 55.85
C LYS A 132 45.75 9.91 55.51
N ASN A 133 45.71 10.71 56.57
CA ASN A 133 46.29 12.04 56.75
C ASN A 133 45.49 13.27 56.30
N GLN A 134 44.65 13.72 57.25
CA GLN A 134 44.55 15.12 57.68
C GLN A 134 45.97 15.74 57.81
N VAL A 135 46.25 17.03 57.61
CA VAL A 135 45.73 18.24 58.28
C VAL A 135 46.35 19.47 57.54
N LYS A 136 45.65 20.62 57.59
CA LYS A 136 46.13 22.01 57.35
C LYS A 136 46.27 22.38 55.86
N GLU A 137 45.83 23.52 55.37
CA GLU A 137 45.73 24.85 55.98
C GLU A 137 44.85 25.77 55.12
N ASN A 138 44.45 26.89 55.71
CA ASN A 138 43.53 27.92 55.20
C ASN A 138 43.96 28.62 53.90
N GLY A 139 42.96 29.16 53.20
CA GLY A 139 43.06 30.31 52.29
C GLY A 139 43.01 29.93 50.81
N PHE A 140 42.42 30.70 49.90
CA PHE A 140 41.85 32.03 49.94
C PHE A 140 41.25 32.23 48.53
N CYS A 141 40.13 32.95 48.47
CA CYS A 141 39.32 33.15 47.27
C CYS A 141 39.81 34.30 46.38
N ASP A 142 39.68 34.02 45.08
CA ASP A 142 39.43 34.89 43.93
C ASP A 142 40.28 36.12 43.59
N ASN A 143 40.51 36.14 42.28
CA ASN A 143 41.13 37.18 41.48
C ASN A 143 40.38 38.51 41.60
N GLY A 144 41.15 39.55 41.89
CA GLY A 144 41.32 40.70 41.00
C GLY A 144 40.06 41.30 40.40
N ASN A 145 39.58 42.37 41.03
CA ASN A 145 39.03 43.48 40.28
C ASN A 145 39.62 44.81 40.80
N ALA A 146 39.94 45.67 39.85
CA ALA A 146 40.59 46.95 40.02
C ALA A 146 39.71 47.94 40.81
N GLU A 147 40.31 48.77 41.66
CA GLU A 147 40.25 50.23 41.46
C GLU A 147 41.22 50.95 42.40
N LEU A 148 41.90 51.94 41.81
CA LEU A 148 42.66 52.99 42.49
C LEU A 148 41.75 53.77 43.44
N ILE A 149 42.28 54.28 44.55
CA ILE A 149 42.28 55.71 44.90
C ILE A 149 42.99 55.91 46.25
N SER A 150 44.00 56.77 46.21
CA SER A 150 44.77 57.33 47.32
C SER A 150 43.91 58.13 48.32
N LYS A 151 44.36 58.18 49.59
CA LYS A 151 44.54 59.37 50.47
C LYS A 151 44.44 58.99 51.96
N GLU A 152 45.56 59.09 52.69
CA GLU A 152 45.83 60.11 53.74
C GLU A 152 45.13 59.82 55.07
N LYS A 153 45.89 59.44 56.13
CA LYS A 153 46.33 60.33 57.22
C LYS A 153 45.14 61.13 57.79
N LYS A 154 44.68 60.89 59.01
CA LYS A 154 45.41 61.06 60.26
C LYS A 154 44.48 60.68 61.42
#